data_AF-A0A819GT52-F1
#
_entry.id   AF-A0A819GT52-F1
#
_cell.length_a   1.000
_cell.length_b   1.000
_cell.length_c   1.000
_cell.angle_alpha   90.00
_cell.angle_beta   90.00
_cell.angle_gamma   90.00
#
_symmetry.space_group_name_H-M   'P 1'
#
loop_
_entity.id
_entity.type
_entity.pdbx_description
1 polymer ?
#
loop_
_entity_poly.entity_id
_entity_poly.type
_entity_poly.pdbx_seq_one_letter_code
_entity_poly.pdbx_strand_id
1 'polypeptide(L)'
;MLIITIAFLQSFILITNQQQYQVKFKLTSFGMKFQYPNISDLYMVQSNVFSTIRCAKICSIEPECQTFDYDISSNVCRLFSIWSYQGTIIASASSTSLVGYVEQTIGLYSLYRKPCNSSRDINRYLLCTSNNLWSCRAQLVYNGSVCQSDVAYSYTTVSYQQECLQNQTMVWNGTSCSP
;
A
#
# COMPACT_ATOMS: atom_id res chain seq x y z
N MET A 1 -55.24 28.40 -25.43
CA MET A 1 -54.25 28.96 -24.50
C MET A 1 -53.41 27.80 -23.98
N LEU A 2 -52.21 27.61 -24.53
CA LEU A 2 -51.36 26.45 -24.27
C LEU A 2 -50.34 26.85 -23.19
N ILE A 3 -50.40 26.23 -22.01
CA ILE A 3 -49.46 26.49 -20.91
C ILE A 3 -48.32 25.48 -21.04
N ILE A 4 -47.15 25.94 -21.48
CA ILE A 4 -45.92 25.15 -21.53
C ILE A 4 -45.23 25.28 -20.17
N THR A 5 -45.33 24.24 -19.34
CA THR A 5 -44.56 24.12 -18.09
C THR A 5 -43.15 23.61 -18.40
N ILE A 6 -42.17 24.51 -18.38
CA ILE A 6 -40.75 24.19 -18.50
C ILE A 6 -40.28 23.64 -17.15
N ALA A 7 -40.13 22.31 -17.06
CA ALA A 7 -39.52 21.66 -15.90
C ALA A 7 -38.00 21.92 -15.90
N PHE A 8 -37.55 22.81 -15.02
CA PHE A 8 -36.12 23.02 -14.76
C PHE A 8 -35.52 21.76 -14.12
N LEU A 9 -34.79 20.98 -14.90
CA LEU A 9 -33.86 19.96 -14.40
C LEU A 9 -32.76 20.69 -13.61
N GLN A 10 -32.86 20.70 -12.28
CA GLN A 10 -31.74 21.12 -11.42
C GLN A 10 -30.68 20.01 -11.42
N SER A 11 -29.59 20.27 -12.13
CA SER A 11 -28.36 19.48 -12.08
C SER A 11 -27.75 19.59 -10.68
N PHE A 12 -27.97 18.60 -9.82
CA PHE A 12 -27.22 18.48 -8.57
C PHE A 12 -25.77 18.10 -8.88
N ILE A 13 -24.87 19.09 -8.87
CA ILE A 13 -23.43 18.84 -8.89
C ILE A 13 -23.03 18.41 -7.48
N LEU A 14 -23.03 17.09 -7.22
CA LEU A 14 -22.43 16.49 -6.04
C LEU A 14 -20.90 16.60 -6.13
N ILE A 15 -20.35 17.73 -5.68
CA ILE A 15 -18.91 17.87 -5.44
C ILE A 15 -18.59 17.05 -4.19
N THR A 16 -18.31 15.77 -4.38
CA THR A 16 -17.76 14.95 -3.30
C THR A 16 -16.29 15.34 -3.13
N ASN A 17 -16.03 16.14 -2.09
CA ASN A 17 -14.71 16.64 -1.73
C ASN A 17 -13.88 15.53 -1.06
N GLN A 18 -13.75 14.37 -1.71
CA GLN A 18 -12.83 13.34 -1.27
C GLN A 18 -11.45 13.71 -1.81
N GLN A 19 -10.63 14.31 -0.96
CA GLN A 19 -9.20 14.42 -1.20
C GLN A 19 -8.64 13.00 -1.26
N GLN A 20 -8.61 12.42 -2.46
CA GLN A 20 -7.94 11.16 -2.70
C GLN A 20 -6.44 11.39 -2.58
N TYR A 21 -5.83 10.72 -1.61
CA TYR A 21 -4.39 10.68 -1.47
C TYR A 21 -3.75 10.22 -2.79
N GLN A 22 -2.82 11.02 -3.33
CA GLN A 22 -2.15 10.70 -4.59
C GLN A 22 -0.96 9.78 -4.33
N VAL A 23 -1.10 8.51 -4.70
CA VAL A 23 0.01 7.55 -4.75
C VAL A 23 0.79 7.77 -6.05
N LYS A 24 2.10 7.99 -5.94
CA LYS A 24 3.00 7.99 -7.10
C LYS A 24 3.54 6.59 -7.32
N PHE A 25 3.60 6.17 -8.58
CA PHE A 25 4.18 4.90 -8.97
C PHE A 25 5.36 5.11 -9.90
N LYS A 26 6.43 4.33 -9.71
CA LYS A 26 7.48 4.16 -10.70
C LYS A 26 7.18 2.90 -11.51
N LEU A 27 7.28 3.01 -12.82
CA LEU A 27 7.02 1.91 -13.76
C LEU A 27 8.33 1.46 -14.40
N THR A 28 8.47 0.16 -14.64
CA THR A 28 9.55 -0.38 -15.45
C THR A 28 9.25 -0.25 -16.93
N SER A 29 10.22 -0.60 -17.78
CA SER A 29 9.94 -0.93 -19.17
C SER A 29 8.99 -2.13 -19.28
N PHE A 30 8.38 -2.28 -20.45
CA PHE A 30 7.68 -3.51 -20.83
C PHE A 30 8.66 -4.69 -20.93
N GLY A 31 8.13 -5.91 -20.85
CA GLY A 31 8.91 -7.15 -20.84
C GLY A 31 9.51 -7.49 -19.48
N MET A 32 9.05 -6.84 -18.41
CA MET A 32 9.55 -7.07 -17.05
C MET A 32 8.48 -7.72 -16.18
N LYS A 33 8.90 -8.54 -15.22
CA LYS A 33 8.05 -9.12 -14.18
C LYS A 33 8.71 -9.02 -12.82
N PHE A 34 7.91 -9.08 -11.76
CA PHE A 34 8.42 -9.07 -10.39
C PHE A 34 8.63 -10.49 -9.90
N GLN A 35 9.86 -10.82 -9.52
CA GLN A 35 10.22 -12.04 -8.83
C GLN A 35 10.33 -11.72 -7.34
N TYR A 36 9.56 -12.43 -6.54
CA TYR A 36 9.44 -12.23 -5.11
C TYR A 36 9.98 -13.47 -4.36
N PRO A 37 10.57 -13.29 -3.17
CA PRO A 37 11.25 -14.38 -2.46
C PRO A 37 10.27 -15.39 -1.84
N ASN A 38 9.13 -14.94 -1.31
CA ASN A 38 8.17 -15.80 -0.62
C ASN A 38 6.78 -15.70 -1.22
N ILE A 39 6.08 -16.83 -1.34
CA ILE A 39 4.70 -16.82 -1.84
C ILE A 39 3.73 -16.01 -0.99
N SER A 40 4.03 -15.84 0.30
CA SER A 40 3.28 -14.95 1.22
C SER A 40 3.36 -13.47 0.82
N ASP A 41 4.33 -13.08 -0.01
CA ASP A 41 4.49 -11.71 -0.48
C ASP A 41 3.51 -11.39 -1.62
N LEU A 42 2.96 -12.41 -2.28
CA LEU A 42 1.87 -12.27 -3.23
C LEU A 42 0.56 -12.06 -2.45
N TYR A 43 0.13 -10.81 -2.43
CA TYR A 43 -1.06 -10.38 -1.70
C TYR A 43 -2.35 -10.76 -2.42
N MET A 44 -2.43 -10.44 -3.72
CA MET A 44 -3.66 -10.59 -4.49
C MET A 44 -3.35 -10.82 -5.96
N VAL A 45 -4.17 -11.63 -6.61
CA VAL A 45 -4.18 -11.77 -8.08
C VAL A 45 -5.57 -11.41 -8.57
N GLN A 46 -5.65 -10.46 -9.49
CA GLN A 46 -6.91 -10.02 -10.09
C GLN A 46 -6.86 -10.17 -11.60
N SER A 47 -7.81 -10.94 -12.13
CA SER A 47 -8.03 -11.11 -13.57
C SER A 47 -8.98 -10.05 -14.11
N ASN A 48 -9.09 -9.96 -15.44
CA ASN A 48 -9.95 -8.98 -16.15
C ASN A 48 -9.61 -7.53 -15.80
N VAL A 49 -8.33 -7.26 -15.55
CA VAL A 49 -7.81 -5.90 -15.38
C VAL A 49 -7.29 -5.45 -16.74
N PHE A 50 -8.00 -4.55 -17.41
CA PHE A 50 -7.75 -4.20 -18.82
C PHE A 50 -6.76 -3.04 -19.03
N SER A 51 -6.12 -2.54 -17.96
CA SER A 51 -5.10 -1.51 -18.10
C SER A 51 -4.16 -1.46 -16.91
N THR A 52 -2.93 -0.99 -17.18
CA THR A 52 -1.93 -0.69 -16.15
C THR A 52 -2.47 0.32 -15.14
N ILE A 53 -3.18 1.35 -15.62
CA ILE A 53 -3.79 2.38 -14.77
C ILE A 53 -4.81 1.76 -13.81
N ARG A 54 -5.61 0.79 -14.28
CA ARG A 54 -6.55 0.07 -13.42
C ARG A 54 -5.81 -0.75 -12.37
N CYS A 55 -4.77 -1.49 -12.75
CA CYS A 55 -3.94 -2.26 -11.80
C CYS A 55 -3.29 -1.35 -10.74
N ALA A 56 -2.69 -0.23 -11.16
CA ALA A 56 -2.12 0.77 -10.26
C ALA A 56 -3.19 1.37 -9.31
N LYS A 57 -4.40 1.63 -9.82
CA LYS A 57 -5.52 2.11 -9.00
C LYS A 57 -5.93 1.09 -7.95
N ILE A 58 -6.05 -0.19 -8.32
CA ILE A 58 -6.35 -1.26 -7.35
C ILE A 58 -5.25 -1.28 -6.29
N CYS A 59 -3.98 -1.34 -6.70
CA CYS A 59 -2.85 -1.27 -5.79
C CYS A 59 -2.97 -0.05 -4.85
N SER A 60 -3.26 1.15 -5.37
CA SER A 60 -3.35 2.38 -4.56
C SER A 60 -4.43 2.35 -3.47
N ILE A 61 -5.50 1.56 -3.68
CA ILE A 61 -6.59 1.39 -2.73
C ILE A 61 -6.20 0.35 -1.68
N GLU A 62 -5.48 -0.69 -2.08
CA GLU A 62 -5.01 -1.75 -1.19
C GLU A 62 -3.83 -1.25 -0.33
N PRO A 63 -3.97 -1.09 1.00
CA PRO A 63 -2.93 -0.53 1.84
C PRO A 63 -1.65 -1.35 1.88
N GLU A 64 -1.77 -2.67 1.71
CA GLU A 64 -0.66 -3.61 1.74
C GLU A 64 0.17 -3.56 0.46
N CYS A 65 -0.43 -3.19 -0.69
CA CYS A 65 0.25 -3.26 -1.98
C CYS A 65 1.41 -2.28 -2.12
N GLN A 66 2.66 -2.74 -2.17
CA GLN A 66 3.83 -1.89 -2.42
C GLN A 66 4.33 -2.01 -3.86
N THR A 67 4.11 -3.17 -4.48
CA THR A 67 4.52 -3.47 -5.85
C THR A 67 3.36 -4.15 -6.57
N PHE A 68 3.20 -3.91 -7.87
CA PHE A 68 2.30 -4.66 -8.74
C PHE A 68 3.01 -5.11 -10.01
N ASP A 69 2.60 -6.26 -10.53
CA ASP A 69 2.98 -6.79 -11.84
C ASP A 69 1.71 -6.90 -12.67
N TYR A 70 1.74 -6.29 -13.85
CA TYR A 70 0.61 -6.29 -14.76
C TYR A 70 1.03 -6.82 -16.12
N ASP A 71 0.25 -7.77 -16.66
CA ASP A 71 0.46 -8.34 -17.99
C ASP A 71 -0.77 -8.08 -18.87
N ILE A 72 -0.56 -7.29 -19.93
CA ILE A 72 -1.63 -6.88 -20.85
C ILE A 72 -2.19 -8.09 -21.59
N SER A 73 -1.33 -9.03 -22.02
CA SER A 73 -1.75 -10.19 -22.82
C SER A 73 -2.74 -11.09 -22.09
N SER A 74 -2.57 -11.22 -20.76
CA SER A 74 -3.43 -12.05 -19.91
C SER A 74 -4.49 -11.23 -19.14
N ASN A 75 -4.44 -9.90 -19.16
CA ASN A 75 -5.26 -9.01 -18.34
C ASN A 75 -5.21 -9.37 -16.84
N VAL A 76 -4.03 -9.80 -16.36
CA VAL A 76 -3.78 -10.20 -14.97
C VAL A 76 -2.96 -9.12 -14.26
N CYS A 77 -3.45 -8.70 -13.10
CA CYS A 77 -2.79 -7.80 -12.17
C CYS A 77 -2.44 -8.58 -10.89
N ARG A 78 -1.15 -8.62 -10.54
CA ARG A 78 -0.65 -9.25 -9.32
C ARG A 78 -0.17 -8.15 -8.39
N LEU A 79 -0.63 -8.16 -7.15
CA LEU A 79 -0.27 -7.19 -6.12
C LEU A 79 0.62 -7.87 -5.09
N PHE A 80 1.66 -7.18 -4.65
CA PHE A 80 2.64 -7.68 -3.69
C PHE A 80 2.71 -6.75 -2.48
N SER A 81 2.83 -7.35 -1.29
CA SER A 81 2.96 -6.63 -0.03
C SER A 81 4.38 -6.11 0.26
N ILE A 82 5.33 -6.47 -0.61
CA ILE A 82 6.75 -6.12 -0.48
C ILE A 82 7.19 -5.04 -1.47
N TRP A 83 8.20 -4.29 -1.06
CA TRP A 83 8.80 -3.24 -1.88
C TRP A 83 9.68 -3.83 -2.98
N SER A 84 9.89 -3.05 -4.04
CA SER A 84 10.68 -3.47 -5.20
C SER A 84 12.14 -3.84 -4.87
N TYR A 85 12.72 -3.28 -3.80
CA TYR A 85 14.08 -3.60 -3.36
C TYR A 85 14.17 -4.90 -2.54
N GLN A 86 13.05 -5.48 -2.14
CA GLN A 86 13.00 -6.75 -1.40
C GLN A 86 12.80 -7.96 -2.34
N GLY A 87 12.38 -7.70 -3.58
CA GLY A 87 12.36 -8.68 -4.65
C GLY A 87 13.35 -8.31 -5.76
N THR A 88 13.22 -8.98 -6.90
CA THR A 88 14.00 -8.72 -8.10
C THR A 88 13.08 -8.46 -9.28
N ILE A 89 13.43 -7.47 -10.09
CA ILE A 89 12.73 -7.20 -11.35
C ILE A 89 13.53 -7.89 -12.45
N ILE A 90 12.92 -8.89 -13.09
CA ILE A 90 13.57 -9.73 -14.09
C ILE A 90 12.83 -9.69 -15.43
N ALA A 91 13.47 -10.19 -16.49
CA ALA A 91 12.83 -10.34 -17.78
C ALA A 91 11.63 -11.31 -17.69
N SER A 92 10.54 -10.93 -18.34
CA SER A 92 9.32 -11.70 -18.45
C SER A 92 9.29 -12.48 -19.76
N ALA A 93 8.54 -13.58 -19.77
CA ALA A 93 8.21 -14.28 -21.01
C ALA A 93 7.17 -13.49 -21.84
N SER A 94 6.37 -12.63 -21.20
CA SER A 94 5.45 -11.72 -21.87
C SER A 94 6.17 -10.40 -22.16
N SER A 95 6.26 -10.02 -23.43
CA SER A 95 6.75 -8.69 -23.83
C SER A 95 5.80 -7.56 -23.44
N THR A 96 4.60 -7.89 -22.98
CA THR A 96 3.55 -6.92 -22.62
C THR A 96 3.37 -6.76 -21.11
N SER A 97 4.18 -7.46 -20.30
CA SER A 97 4.17 -7.29 -18.85
C SER A 97 5.04 -6.11 -18.41
N LEU A 98 4.67 -5.51 -17.28
CA LEU A 98 5.47 -4.48 -16.62
C LEU A 98 5.29 -4.57 -15.11
N VAL A 99 6.22 -3.96 -14.38
CA VAL A 99 6.16 -3.83 -12.93
C VAL A 99 5.97 -2.35 -12.58
N GLY A 100 5.06 -2.08 -11.65
CA GLY A 100 4.93 -0.78 -11.01
C GLY A 100 5.13 -0.90 -9.51
N TYR A 101 5.76 0.07 -8.89
CA TYR A 101 5.94 0.09 -7.44
C TYR A 101 5.72 1.49 -6.88
N VAL A 102 5.21 1.52 -5.65
CA VAL A 102 4.84 2.76 -4.96
C VAL A 102 6.10 3.54 -4.64
N GLU A 103 6.11 4.84 -4.93
CA GLU A 103 7.18 5.73 -4.51
C GLU A 103 6.97 6.13 -3.05
N GLN A 104 7.94 5.75 -2.21
CA GLN A 104 7.87 6.02 -0.79
C GLN A 104 8.09 7.50 -0.51
N THR A 105 7.04 8.19 -0.06
CA THR A 105 7.17 9.58 0.42
C THR A 105 7.27 9.58 1.94
N ILE A 106 8.49 9.81 2.46
CA ILE A 106 8.78 9.77 3.92
C ILE A 106 7.85 10.70 4.71
N GLY A 107 7.46 11.84 4.14
CA GLY A 107 6.60 12.83 4.81
C GLY A 107 5.25 12.30 5.28
N LEU A 108 4.76 11.20 4.71
CA LEU A 108 3.45 10.60 5.06
C LEU A 108 3.44 9.91 6.41
N TYR A 109 4.62 9.51 6.90
CA TYR A 109 4.76 8.84 8.18
C TYR A 109 5.04 9.81 9.33
N SER A 110 5.25 11.09 9.02
CA SER A 110 5.45 12.16 10.01
C SER A 110 4.23 12.38 10.92
N LEU A 111 3.08 11.78 10.57
CA LEU A 111 1.85 11.81 11.36
C LEU A 111 1.81 10.71 12.42
N TYR A 112 2.67 9.68 12.36
CA TYR A 112 2.64 8.56 13.32
C TYR A 112 2.69 9.05 14.78
N ARG A 113 1.80 8.53 15.63
CA ARG A 113 1.57 8.93 17.02
C ARG A 113 1.22 10.41 17.25
N LYS A 114 0.89 11.17 16.21
CA LYS A 114 0.31 12.51 16.36
C LYS A 114 -1.21 12.41 16.53
N PRO A 115 -1.84 13.41 17.19
CA PRO A 115 -3.29 13.52 17.24
C PRO A 115 -3.90 13.55 15.84
N CYS A 116 -5.03 12.87 15.66
CA CYS A 116 -5.83 13.01 14.45
C CYS A 116 -6.67 14.28 14.59
N ASN A 117 -6.41 15.29 13.75
CA ASN A 117 -7.15 16.55 13.81
C ASN A 117 -8.46 16.51 13.01
N SER A 118 -8.65 15.52 12.15
CA SER A 118 -9.94 15.29 11.49
C SER A 118 -10.05 13.87 10.93
N SER A 119 -11.29 13.40 10.74
CA SER A 119 -11.61 12.17 9.99
C SER A 119 -11.34 12.28 8.48
N ARG A 120 -10.87 13.43 7.99
CA ARG A 120 -10.65 13.69 6.56
C ARG A 120 -9.23 13.42 6.10
N ASP A 121 -8.30 13.23 7.02
CA ASP A 121 -6.91 12.93 6.69
C ASP A 121 -6.81 11.46 6.25
N ILE A 122 -6.98 11.18 4.96
CA ILE A 122 -6.84 9.82 4.45
C ILE A 122 -5.36 9.54 4.24
N ASN A 123 -4.77 8.76 5.14
CA ASN A 123 -3.44 8.20 4.96
C ASN A 123 -3.55 6.73 4.54
N ARG A 124 -2.79 6.35 3.51
CA ARG A 124 -2.77 4.97 3.03
C ARG A 124 -2.13 4.02 4.04
N TYR A 125 -1.10 4.47 4.75
CA TYR A 125 -0.29 3.65 5.64
C TYR A 125 -0.69 3.77 7.11
N LEU A 126 -1.32 4.89 7.47
CA LEU A 126 -1.76 5.18 8.83
C LEU A 126 -3.29 5.16 8.92
N LEU A 127 -3.82 4.67 10.04
CA LEU A 127 -5.20 4.90 10.46
C LEU A 127 -5.24 5.71 11.74
N CYS A 128 -6.33 6.45 11.95
CA CYS A 128 -6.62 7.01 13.24
C CYS A 128 -7.19 5.94 14.16
N THR A 129 -6.59 5.75 15.33
CA THR A 129 -7.03 4.80 16.36
C THR A 129 -8.10 5.38 17.27
N SER A 130 -8.73 4.54 18.09
CA SER A 130 -9.69 4.95 19.12
C SER A 130 -9.13 5.96 20.12
N ASN A 131 -7.81 5.97 20.32
CA ASN A 131 -7.13 6.90 21.22
C ASN A 131 -6.83 8.26 20.55
N ASN A 132 -7.43 8.52 19.38
CA ASN A 132 -7.21 9.71 18.56
C ASN A 132 -5.75 9.92 18.12
N LEU A 133 -5.00 8.82 17.95
CA LEU A 133 -3.62 8.85 17.46
C LEU A 133 -3.47 8.10 16.15
N TRP A 134 -2.65 8.61 15.23
CA TRP A 134 -2.25 7.88 14.05
C TRP A 134 -1.41 6.65 14.41
N SER A 135 -1.80 5.49 13.90
CA SER A 135 -1.05 4.24 13.99
C SER A 135 -0.92 3.60 12.62
N CYS A 136 0.07 2.73 12.44
CA CYS A 136 0.15 1.88 11.28
C CYS A 136 -1.12 1.03 11.13
N ARG A 137 -1.52 0.76 9.88
CA ARG A 137 -2.57 -0.22 9.56
C ARG A 137 -2.25 -1.60 10.08
N ALA A 138 -3.30 -2.41 10.26
CA ALA A 138 -3.17 -3.81 10.65
C ALA A 138 -2.10 -4.47 9.78
N GLN A 139 -1.30 -5.35 10.38
CA GLN A 139 -0.18 -6.07 9.74
C GLN A 139 1.04 -5.20 9.35
N LEU A 140 1.02 -3.90 9.62
CA LEU A 140 2.17 -3.02 9.46
C LEU A 140 2.78 -2.64 10.81
N VAL A 141 4.10 -2.74 10.91
CA VAL A 141 4.91 -2.33 12.07
C VAL A 141 5.64 -1.04 11.74
N TYR A 142 5.63 -0.09 12.68
CA TYR A 142 6.40 1.15 12.53
C TYR A 142 7.87 0.88 12.86
N ASN A 143 8.76 1.07 11.89
CA ASN A 143 10.20 0.84 12.07
C ASN A 143 10.98 2.08 12.53
N GLY A 144 10.29 3.14 12.95
CA GLY A 144 10.90 4.45 13.27
C GLY A 144 10.93 5.41 12.10
N SER A 145 10.73 4.93 10.86
CA SER A 145 10.62 5.78 9.67
C SER A 145 9.29 5.57 8.95
N VAL A 146 8.90 4.32 8.71
CA VAL A 146 7.74 3.93 7.91
C VAL A 146 6.96 2.78 8.55
N CYS A 147 5.70 2.64 8.16
CA CYS A 147 4.90 1.45 8.43
C CYS A 147 5.19 0.41 7.34
N GLN A 148 5.77 -0.72 7.72
CA GLN A 148 6.11 -1.81 6.81
C GLN A 148 5.51 -3.13 7.28
N SER A 149 5.26 -4.06 6.37
CA SER A 149 4.75 -5.39 6.72
C SER A 149 5.63 -6.03 7.81
N ASP A 150 5.02 -6.67 8.80
CA ASP A 150 5.75 -7.40 9.85
C ASP A 150 6.67 -8.48 9.26
N VAL A 151 6.20 -9.11 8.17
CA VAL A 151 7.00 -10.06 7.37
C VAL A 151 8.25 -9.36 6.82
N ALA A 152 8.12 -8.17 6.23
CA ALA A 152 9.26 -7.38 5.75
C ALA A 152 10.19 -6.91 6.88
N TYR A 153 9.64 -6.64 8.06
CA TYR A 153 10.39 -6.19 9.23
C TYR A 153 11.35 -7.27 9.73
N SER A 154 10.88 -8.52 9.82
CA SER A 154 11.72 -9.66 10.24
C SER A 154 12.95 -9.88 9.35
N TYR A 155 12.88 -9.58 8.04
CA TYR A 155 14.03 -9.68 7.13
C TYR A 155 15.05 -8.55 7.27
N THR A 156 14.62 -7.36 7.71
CA THR A 156 15.49 -6.16 7.78
C THR A 156 16.12 -5.97 9.17
N THR A 157 15.53 -6.58 10.20
CA THR A 157 15.98 -6.45 11.58
C THR A 157 16.36 -7.80 12.18
N VAL A 158 17.39 -8.42 11.61
CA VAL A 158 18.23 -9.36 12.37
C VAL A 158 19.14 -8.54 13.30
N SER A 159 18.53 -7.78 14.20
CA SER A 159 19.19 -7.34 15.43
C SER A 159 18.29 -7.81 16.56
N TYR A 160 18.75 -8.83 17.28
CA TYR A 160 18.06 -9.61 18.30
C TYR A 160 17.27 -8.81 19.38
N GLN A 161 17.41 -7.49 19.47
CA GLN A 161 16.73 -6.62 20.44
C GLN A 161 15.21 -6.52 20.28
N GLN A 162 14.66 -6.72 19.08
CA GLN A 162 13.26 -6.39 18.79
C GLN A 162 12.25 -7.51 19.03
N GLU A 163 12.66 -8.79 19.02
CA GLU A 163 11.80 -9.91 19.44
C GLU A 163 11.38 -9.78 20.93
N CYS A 164 12.24 -9.20 21.78
CA CYS A 164 11.92 -8.94 23.18
C CYS A 164 10.82 -7.87 23.36
N LEU A 165 10.74 -6.90 22.46
CA LEU A 165 9.83 -5.75 22.62
C LEU A 165 8.38 -6.06 22.23
N GLN A 166 8.16 -7.08 21.39
CA GLN A 166 6.80 -7.49 21.01
C GLN A 166 6.15 -8.40 22.07
N ASN A 167 6.93 -9.09 22.90
CA ASN A 167 6.43 -9.90 23.99
C ASN A 167 6.65 -9.16 25.31
N GLN A 168 5.61 -8.50 25.85
CA GLN A 168 5.71 -7.64 27.06
C GLN A 168 6.24 -8.37 28.32
N THR A 169 6.39 -9.68 28.25
CA THR A 169 6.96 -10.54 29.29
C THR A 169 8.44 -10.83 29.10
N MET A 170 9.10 -10.39 28.02
CA MET A 170 10.50 -10.73 27.74
C MET A 170 11.42 -9.51 27.83
N VAL A 171 12.61 -9.69 28.43
CA VAL A 171 13.62 -8.65 28.62
C VAL A 171 14.87 -8.98 27.83
N TRP A 172 15.41 -7.99 27.12
CA TRP A 172 16.66 -8.11 26.37
C TRP A 172 17.88 -7.99 27.29
N ASN A 173 18.75 -9.01 27.32
CA ASN A 173 19.95 -9.02 28.18
C ASN A 173 21.27 -8.62 27.48
N GLY A 174 21.22 -8.20 26.20
CA GLY A 174 22.42 -7.91 25.41
C GLY A 174 22.81 -9.00 24.42
N THR A 175 22.37 -10.25 24.65
CA THR A 175 22.69 -11.40 23.79
C THR A 175 21.49 -12.30 23.46
N SER A 176 20.45 -12.31 24.29
CA SER A 176 19.27 -13.15 24.14
C SER A 176 18.03 -12.53 24.79
N CYS A 177 16.85 -12.97 24.34
CA CYS A 177 15.58 -12.72 25.02
C CYS A 177 15.27 -13.84 26.03
N SER A 178 14.96 -13.45 27.25
CA SER A 178 14.45 -14.35 28.29
C SER A 178 13.20 -13.74 28.94
N PRO A 179 12.23 -14.57 29.37
CA PRO A 179 11.13 -14.10 30.21
C PRO A 179 11.63 -13.48 31.53
#